data_AF-A0A3D1GVX1-F1
#
_entry.id   AF-A0A3D1GVX1-F1
#
_cell.length_a   1.000
_cell.length_b   1.000
_cell.length_c   1.000
_cell.angle_alpha   90.00
_cell.angle_beta   90.00
_cell.angle_gamma   90.00
#
_symmetry.space_group_name_H-M   'P 1'
#
loop_
_entity.id
_entity.type
_entity.pdbx_description
1 polymer ?
#
loop_
_entity_poly.entity_id
_entity_poly.type
_entity_poly.pdbx_seq_one_letter_code
_entity_poly.pdbx_strand_id
1 'polypeptide(L)' 'MAIDATYPSLNGKTVLITGGGSGIGEALTRAFIGQGAKVGFLDY' A
#
# COMPACT_ATOMS: atom_id res chain seq x y z
N MET A 1 15.38 -5.79 11.73
CA MET A 1 14.39 -4.70 11.60
C MET A 1 14.77 -3.91 10.37
N ALA A 2 14.01 -4.05 9.29
CA ALA A 2 14.21 -3.22 8.10
C ALA A 2 13.68 -1.81 8.41
N ILE A 3 14.44 -0.79 8.05
CA ILE A 3 13.97 0.60 8.07
C ILE A 3 13.27 0.87 6.73
N ASP A 4 11.95 0.77 6.71
CA ASP A 4 11.20 1.13 5.50
C ASP A 4 11.27 2.64 5.30
N ALA A 5 11.46 3.07 4.04
CA ALA A 5 11.42 4.48 3.69
C ALA A 5 10.04 5.05 4.06
N THR A 6 10.03 6.19 4.76
CA THR A 6 8.79 6.89 5.09
C THR A 6 8.57 8.04 4.12
N TYR A 7 7.39 8.09 3.52
CA TYR A 7 6.98 9.12 2.58
C TYR A 7 5.79 9.90 3.17
N PRO A 8 6.03 11.00 3.92
CA PRO A 8 4.96 11.77 4.56
C PRO A 8 3.90 12.29 3.58
N SER A 9 4.25 12.46 2.30
CA SER A 9 3.35 12.89 1.23
C SER A 9 2.25 11.88 0.89
N LEU A 10 2.41 10.61 1.28
CA LEU A 10 1.43 9.54 1.05
C LEU A 10 0.38 9.44 2.17
N ASN A 11 0.63 10.06 3.32
CA ASN A 11 -0.30 10.01 4.44
C ASN A 11 -1.67 10.59 4.06
N GLY A 12 -2.73 9.80 4.28
CA GLY A 12 -4.11 10.16 3.97
C GLY A 12 -4.47 10.18 2.48
N LYS A 13 -3.53 9.87 1.57
CA LYS A 13 -3.82 9.77 0.13
C LYS A 13 -4.67 8.55 -0.18
N THR A 14 -5.60 8.69 -1.12
CA THR A 14 -6.37 7.56 -1.63
C THR A 14 -5.58 6.86 -2.74
N VAL A 15 -5.43 5.54 -2.62
CA VAL A 15 -4.69 4.70 -3.58
C VAL A 15 -5.59 3.53 -3.99
N LEU A 16 -5.65 3.25 -5.29
CA LEU A 16 -6.30 2.06 -5.84
C LEU A 16 -5.23 1.09 -6.36
N ILE A 17 -5.28 -0.17 -5.93
CA ILE A 17 -4.34 -1.21 -6.36
C ILE A 17 -5.12 -2.36 -7.01
N THR A 18 -4.71 -2.78 -8.20
CA THR A 18 -5.23 -3.99 -8.86
C THR A 18 -4.33 -5.19 -8.58
N GLY A 19 -4.90 -6.39 -8.50
CA GLY A 19 -4.18 -7.61 -8.11
C GLY A 19 -3.63 -7.54 -6.69
N GLY A 20 -4.29 -6.80 -5.80
CA GLY A 20 -3.76 -6.43 -4.48
C GLY A 20 -3.84 -7.53 -3.40
N GLY A 21 -4.42 -8.69 -3.71
CA GLY A 21 -4.68 -9.74 -2.73
C GLY A 21 -3.58 -10.80 -2.59
N SER A 22 -2.57 -10.82 -3.47
CA SER A 22 -1.46 -11.77 -3.37
C SER A 22 -0.13 -11.26 -3.91
N GLY A 23 0.97 -11.92 -3.51
CA GLY A 23 2.31 -11.71 -4.05
C GLY A 23 2.78 -10.25 -4.00
N ILE A 24 3.17 -9.71 -5.15
CA ILE A 24 3.68 -8.32 -5.26
C ILE A 24 2.58 -7.30 -4.97
N GLY A 25 1.34 -7.55 -5.41
CA GLY A 25 0.23 -6.63 -5.18
C GLY A 25 -0.16 -6.55 -3.71
N GLU A 26 -0.11 -7.68 -2.98
CA GLU A 26 -0.28 -7.68 -1.52
C GLU A 26 0.83 -6.88 -0.83
N ALA A 27 2.09 -7.09 -1.23
CA ALA A 27 3.22 -6.37 -0.67
C ALA A 27 3.08 -4.85 -0.86
N LEU A 28 2.65 -4.40 -2.04
CA LEU A 28 2.35 -2.99 -2.30
C LEU A 28 1.18 -2.48 -1.47
N THR A 29 0.09 -3.24 -1.39
CA THR A 29 -1.07 -2.89 -0.55
C THR A 29 -0.67 -2.66 0.90
N ARG A 30 0.09 -3.58 1.48
CA ARG A 30 0.61 -3.45 2.85
C ARG A 30 1.56 -2.27 2.99
N ALA A 31 2.45 -2.05 2.02
CA ALA A 31 3.38 -0.93 2.06
C ALA A 31 2.64 0.42 2.06
N PHE A 32 1.68 0.64 1.15
CA PHE A 32 0.90 1.88 1.11
C PHE A 32 0.05 2.10 2.37
N ILE A 33 -0.53 1.03 2.94
CA ILE A 33 -1.20 1.11 4.25
C ILE A 33 -0.20 1.53 5.33
N GLY A 34 1.00 0.95 5.34
CA GLY A 34 2.07 1.31 6.28
C GLY A 34 2.52 2.77 6.18
N GLN A 35 2.38 3.39 5.00
CA GLN A 35 2.62 4.84 4.80
C GLN A 35 1.44 5.74 5.25
N GLY A 36 0.34 5.16 5.73
CA GLY A 36 -0.86 5.90 6.16
C GLY A 36 -1.82 6.25 5.02
N ALA A 37 -1.69 5.63 3.85
CA ALA A 37 -2.63 5.83 2.75
C ALA A 37 -3.97 5.12 3.01
N LYS A 38 -5.05 5.63 2.39
CA LYS A 38 -6.36 4.98 2.31
C LYS A 38 -6.38 4.10 1.06
N VAL A 39 -6.19 2.80 1.24
CA VAL A 39 -6.02 1.88 0.11
C VAL A 39 -7.32 1.12 -0.15
N GLY A 40 -7.80 1.18 -1.39
CA GLY A 40 -8.73 0.19 -1.93
C GLY A 40 -7.95 -0.74 -2.86
N PHE A 41 -8.22 -2.04 -2.81
CA PHE A 41 -7.65 -2.98 -3.77
C PHE A 41 -8.70 -3.90 -4.38
N LEU A 42 -8.43 -4.36 -5.59
CA LEU A 42 -9.25 -5.27 -6.36
C LEU A 42 -8.44 -6.52 -6.69
N ASP A 43 -9.06 -7.68 -6.60
CA ASP A 43 -8.50 -8.96 -7.05
C ASP A 43 -9.64 -9.82 -7.65
N TYR A 44 -9.30 -10.86 -8.40
CA TYR A 44 -10.27 -11.74 -9.08
C TYR A 44 -10.64 -12.98 -8.28
#